data_AF-A0AAD3WW69-F1
#
_entry.id   AF-A0AAD3WW69-F1
#
_cell.length_a   1.000
_cell.length_b   1.000
_cell.length_c   1.000
_cell.angle_alpha   90.00
_cell.angle_beta   90.00
_cell.angle_gamma   90.00
#
_symmetry.space_group_name_H-M   'P 1'
#
loop_
_entity.id
_entity.type
_entity.pdbx_description
1 polymer ?
#
loop_
_entity_poly.entity_id
_entity_poly.type
_entity_poly.pdbx_seq_one_letter_code
_entity_poly.pdbx_strand_id
1 'polypeptide(L)'
;MNQDEELKRLSNNEALLQYSSDQLLEAFIHSYNEQNIVWDELVAHNSKLEQQVEGYKRQCVSHQADIDYLNQENETLGKIAKGAEELAHRAVGQKQELDLAKAQIKQLQQTIKELKKDNPEKMKQRIQRQAEKAVESKNKIARLEKEAKKYRKDLQEKGAQLQGAFARISELKTELLHNTGSGLYHNGDHNLIIWPQETTMEDENGDRFSGRSLLYLHKSGRGGLINYNPMTEQVNLCAAPKGGLRPSDEVREFATNWLFKVNVTQGGVVNEEDMIPVNYNGCNYAETDC
;
A
#
# COMPACT_ATOMS: atom_id res chain seq x y z
N MET A 1 -77.46 22.26 -116.59
CA MET A 1 -77.22 23.71 -116.42
C MET A 1 -78.35 24.22 -115.57
N ASN A 2 -78.01 24.76 -114.40
CA ASN A 2 -78.97 25.05 -113.35
C ASN A 2 -79.79 26.26 -113.79
N GLN A 3 -81.10 26.08 -114.01
CA GLN A 3 -81.98 27.14 -114.53
C GLN A 3 -81.88 28.41 -113.67
N ASP A 4 -81.60 28.29 -112.38
CA ASP A 4 -81.37 29.41 -111.45
C ASP A 4 -80.08 30.20 -111.69
N GLU A 5 -79.00 29.56 -112.16
CA GLU A 5 -77.76 30.27 -112.53
C GLU A 5 -77.90 30.96 -113.88
N GLU A 6 -78.62 30.35 -114.82
CA GLU A 6 -78.95 30.93 -116.11
C GLU A 6 -79.94 32.11 -115.97
N LEU A 7 -80.96 31.97 -115.12
CA LEU A 7 -81.90 33.05 -114.76
C LEU A 7 -81.20 34.17 -113.99
N LYS A 8 -80.26 33.89 -113.09
CA LYS A 8 -79.45 34.93 -112.44
C LYS A 8 -78.51 35.64 -113.42
N ARG A 9 -77.91 34.91 -114.37
CA ARG A 9 -77.09 35.52 -115.44
C ARG A 9 -77.93 36.38 -116.38
N LEU A 10 -79.10 35.90 -116.80
CA LEU A 10 -80.04 36.63 -117.65
C LEU A 10 -80.64 37.83 -116.90
N SER A 11 -81.04 37.68 -115.65
CA SER A 11 -81.53 38.77 -114.78
C SER A 11 -80.45 39.83 -114.53
N ASN A 12 -79.20 39.42 -114.35
CA ASN A 12 -78.08 40.36 -114.27
C ASN A 12 -77.86 41.06 -115.62
N ASN A 13 -77.89 40.35 -116.76
CA ASN A 13 -77.76 40.97 -118.09
C ASN A 13 -78.93 41.90 -118.45
N GLU A 14 -80.17 41.55 -118.09
CA GLU A 14 -81.36 42.39 -118.27
C GLU A 14 -81.34 43.62 -117.36
N ALA A 15 -80.86 43.48 -116.12
CA ALA A 15 -80.63 44.62 -115.23
C ALA A 15 -79.52 45.54 -115.77
N LEU A 16 -78.49 44.99 -116.41
CA LEU A 16 -77.41 45.76 -117.04
C LEU A 16 -77.92 46.52 -118.28
N LEU A 17 -78.89 45.99 -119.04
CA LEU A 17 -79.50 46.65 -120.21
C LEU A 17 -80.29 47.94 -119.86
N GLN A 18 -80.63 48.17 -118.59
CA GLN A 18 -81.31 49.40 -118.13
C GLN A 18 -80.36 50.58 -117.91
N TYR A 19 -79.05 50.31 -117.84
CA TYR A 19 -78.02 51.33 -117.69
C TYR A 19 -77.40 51.63 -119.06
N SER A 20 -76.98 52.87 -119.26
CA SER A 20 -76.24 53.21 -120.48
C SER A 20 -74.88 52.48 -120.48
N SER A 21 -74.33 52.22 -121.66
CA SER A 21 -73.00 51.61 -121.79
C SER A 21 -71.94 52.35 -120.97
N ASP A 22 -72.06 53.67 -120.87
CA ASP A 22 -71.16 54.52 -120.08
C ASP A 22 -71.27 54.25 -118.57
N GLN A 23 -72.48 54.04 -118.04
CA GLN A 23 -72.71 53.74 -116.62
C GLN A 23 -72.19 52.37 -116.21
N LEU A 24 -72.33 51.37 -117.08
CA LEU A 24 -71.77 50.03 -116.83
C LEU A 24 -70.25 50.03 -116.87
N LEU A 25 -69.68 50.79 -117.81
CA LEU A 25 -68.24 50.97 -117.91
C LEU A 25 -67.68 51.68 -116.66
N GLU A 26 -68.37 52.71 -116.17
CA GLU A 26 -67.99 53.43 -114.94
C GLU A 26 -68.04 52.51 -113.70
N ALA A 27 -69.10 51.72 -113.53
CA ALA A 27 -69.21 50.76 -112.43
C ALA A 27 -68.14 49.65 -112.50
N PHE A 28 -67.83 49.15 -113.70
CA PHE A 28 -66.75 48.19 -113.90
C PHE A 28 -65.39 48.78 -113.53
N ILE A 29 -65.09 50.01 -113.98
CA ILE A 29 -63.85 50.71 -113.65
C ILE A 29 -63.77 50.92 -112.13
N HIS A 30 -64.86 51.31 -111.48
CA HIS A 30 -64.90 51.50 -110.02
C HIS A 30 -64.62 50.19 -109.28
N SER A 31 -65.30 49.10 -109.63
CA SER A 31 -65.09 47.79 -109.01
C SER A 31 -63.70 47.21 -109.28
N TYR A 32 -63.16 47.41 -110.49
CA TYR A 32 -61.79 47.00 -110.83
C TYR A 32 -60.76 47.81 -110.03
N ASN A 33 -60.95 49.11 -109.88
CA ASN A 33 -60.09 49.96 -109.06
C ASN A 33 -60.18 49.57 -107.57
N GLU A 34 -61.37 49.30 -107.03
CA GLU A 34 -61.55 48.79 -105.67
C GLU A 34 -60.85 47.44 -105.46
N GLN A 35 -60.98 46.51 -106.41
CA GLN A 35 -60.27 45.24 -106.36
C GLN A 35 -58.76 45.44 -106.38
N ASN A 36 -58.24 46.34 -107.22
CA ASN A 36 -56.82 46.66 -107.25
C ASN A 36 -56.35 47.26 -105.92
N ILE A 37 -57.14 48.13 -105.29
CA ILE A 37 -56.82 48.68 -103.96
C ILE A 37 -56.73 47.56 -102.92
N VAL A 38 -57.69 46.63 -102.90
CA VAL A 38 -57.69 45.48 -101.96
C VAL A 38 -56.50 44.55 -102.23
N TRP A 39 -56.16 44.33 -103.51
CA TRP A 39 -55.00 43.54 -103.90
C TRP A 39 -53.69 44.21 -103.45
N ASP A 40 -53.55 45.51 -103.64
CA ASP A 40 -52.38 46.28 -103.21
C ASP A 40 -52.22 46.24 -101.68
N GLU A 41 -53.32 46.36 -100.92
CA GLU A 41 -53.33 46.22 -99.46
C GLU A 41 -52.91 44.81 -99.01
N LEU A 42 -53.41 43.77 -99.68
CA LEU A 42 -53.05 42.38 -99.38
C LEU A 42 -51.57 42.11 -99.66
N VAL A 43 -51.03 42.62 -100.77
CA VAL A 43 -49.61 42.53 -101.12
C VAL A 43 -48.76 43.25 -100.07
N ALA A 44 -49.16 44.46 -99.65
CA ALA A 44 -48.46 45.20 -98.60
C ALA A 44 -48.46 44.45 -97.26
N HIS A 45 -49.60 43.85 -96.88
CA HIS A 45 -49.71 43.05 -95.66
C HIS A 45 -48.85 41.79 -95.71
N ASN A 46 -48.87 41.06 -96.83
CA ASN A 46 -48.02 39.87 -97.02
C ASN A 46 -46.53 40.22 -96.95
N SER A 47 -46.11 41.32 -97.58
CA SER A 47 -44.73 41.80 -97.50
C SER A 47 -44.32 42.11 -96.05
N LYS A 48 -45.21 42.73 -95.26
CA LYS A 48 -44.97 42.99 -93.84
C LYS A 48 -44.85 41.70 -93.02
N LEU A 49 -45.70 40.71 -93.28
CA LEU A 49 -45.63 39.41 -92.62
C LEU A 49 -44.34 38.67 -92.96
N GLU A 50 -43.90 38.69 -94.22
CA GLU A 50 -42.64 38.10 -94.65
C GLU A 50 -41.45 38.74 -93.93
N GLN A 51 -41.42 40.08 -93.82
CA GLN A 51 -40.40 40.80 -93.06
C GLN A 51 -40.38 40.42 -91.57
N GLN A 52 -41.54 40.22 -90.95
CA GLN A 52 -41.64 39.78 -89.56
C GLN A 52 -41.13 38.34 -89.39
N VAL A 53 -41.50 37.42 -90.28
CA VAL A 53 -41.03 36.04 -90.26
C VAL A 53 -39.51 35.99 -90.42
N GLU A 54 -38.93 36.76 -91.33
CA GLU A 54 -37.49 36.88 -91.45
C GLU A 54 -36.83 37.46 -90.20
N GLY A 55 -37.46 38.48 -89.59
CA GLY A 55 -37.03 39.05 -88.31
C GLY A 55 -36.95 37.99 -87.20
N TYR A 56 -38.01 37.20 -87.04
CA TYR A 56 -38.04 36.11 -86.05
C TYR A 56 -37.04 35.01 -86.37
N LYS A 57 -36.86 34.63 -87.65
CA LYS A 57 -35.82 33.66 -88.03
C LYS A 57 -34.43 34.13 -87.62
N ARG A 58 -34.10 35.41 -87.83
CA ARG A 58 -32.82 35.99 -87.39
C ARG A 58 -32.68 35.97 -85.86
N GLN A 59 -33.74 36.28 -85.12
CA GLN A 59 -33.74 36.21 -83.66
C GLN A 59 -33.55 34.77 -83.14
N CYS A 60 -34.25 33.79 -83.72
CA CYS A 60 -34.08 32.38 -83.35
C CYS A 60 -32.64 31.90 -83.57
N VAL A 61 -32.02 32.28 -84.68
CA VAL A 61 -30.61 31.95 -84.95
C VAL A 61 -29.68 32.61 -83.91
N SER A 62 -29.93 33.88 -83.56
CA SER A 62 -29.16 34.57 -82.52
C SER A 62 -29.31 33.89 -81.15
N HIS A 63 -30.54 33.59 -80.73
CA HIS A 63 -30.79 32.93 -79.45
C HIS A 63 -30.22 31.52 -79.39
N GLN A 64 -30.21 30.79 -80.51
CA GLN A 64 -29.56 29.48 -80.55
C GLN A 64 -28.05 29.61 -80.34
N ALA A 65 -27.40 30.62 -80.95
CA ALA A 65 -25.98 30.87 -80.72
C ALA A 65 -25.69 31.24 -79.25
N ASP A 66 -26.55 32.05 -78.61
CA ASP A 66 -26.42 32.39 -77.19
C ASP A 66 -26.58 31.16 -76.29
N ILE A 67 -27.53 30.28 -76.58
CA ILE A 67 -27.74 29.02 -75.84
C ILE A 67 -26.52 28.11 -75.97
N ASP A 68 -25.98 27.97 -77.18
CA ASP A 68 -24.81 27.13 -77.43
C ASP A 68 -23.58 27.67 -76.69
N TYR A 69 -23.40 28.99 -76.68
CA TYR A 69 -22.36 29.66 -75.89
C TYR A 69 -22.51 29.40 -74.39
N LEU A 70 -23.72 29.62 -73.84
CA LEU A 70 -23.99 29.40 -72.41
C LEU A 70 -23.82 27.94 -72.01
N ASN A 71 -24.15 27.00 -72.89
CA ASN A 71 -23.93 25.58 -72.64
C ASN A 71 -22.43 25.25 -72.55
N GLN A 72 -21.61 25.80 -73.45
CA GLN A 72 -20.16 25.64 -73.39
C GLN A 72 -19.58 26.28 -72.13
N GLU A 73 -20.01 27.49 -71.79
CA GLU A 73 -19.57 28.18 -70.58
C GLU A 73 -19.94 27.36 -69.32
N ASN A 74 -21.17 26.87 -69.22
CA ASN A 74 -21.60 26.00 -68.11
C ASN A 74 -20.78 24.72 -68.00
N GLU A 75 -20.41 24.10 -69.13
CA GLU A 75 -19.54 22.92 -69.10
C GLU A 75 -18.15 23.26 -68.54
N THR A 76 -17.58 24.41 -68.93
CA THR A 76 -16.29 24.86 -68.42
C THR A 76 -16.35 25.18 -66.92
N LEU A 77 -17.39 25.88 -66.48
CA LEU A 77 -17.61 26.18 -65.06
C LEU A 77 -17.81 24.90 -64.24
N GLY A 78 -18.51 23.91 -64.78
CA GLY A 78 -18.65 22.60 -64.16
C GLY A 78 -17.32 21.88 -63.97
N LYS A 79 -16.39 21.96 -64.94
CA LYS A 79 -15.03 21.40 -64.82
C LYS A 79 -14.21 22.13 -63.75
N ILE A 80 -14.31 23.46 -63.70
CA ILE A 80 -13.61 24.28 -62.70
C ILE A 80 -14.13 23.96 -61.29
N ALA A 81 -15.45 23.85 -61.11
CA ALA A 81 -16.07 23.52 -59.83
C ALA A 81 -15.60 22.15 -59.31
N LYS A 82 -15.58 21.13 -60.17
CA LYS A 82 -15.04 19.81 -59.81
C LYS A 82 -13.56 19.87 -59.44
N GLY A 83 -12.76 20.60 -60.21
CA GLY A 83 -11.33 20.79 -59.88
C GLY A 83 -11.11 21.51 -58.53
N ALA A 84 -11.96 22.49 -58.21
CA ALA A 84 -11.92 23.19 -56.93
C ALA A 84 -12.31 22.26 -55.76
N GLU A 85 -13.31 21.40 -55.94
CA GLU A 85 -13.73 20.40 -54.95
C GLU A 85 -12.61 19.39 -54.67
N GLU A 86 -11.99 18.83 -55.71
CA GLU A 86 -10.84 17.92 -55.57
C GLU A 86 -9.64 18.57 -54.87
N LEU A 87 -9.38 19.84 -55.16
CA LEU A 87 -8.31 20.59 -54.50
C LEU A 87 -8.63 20.84 -53.03
N ALA A 88 -9.88 21.18 -52.70
CA ALA A 88 -10.33 21.36 -51.33
C ALA A 88 -10.19 20.06 -50.52
N HIS A 89 -10.59 18.90 -51.08
CA HIS A 89 -10.39 17.61 -50.44
C HIS A 89 -8.92 17.30 -50.18
N ARG A 90 -8.05 17.55 -51.16
CA ARG A 90 -6.59 17.40 -50.99
C ARG A 90 -6.03 18.31 -49.91
N ALA A 91 -6.47 19.56 -49.85
CA ALA A 91 -6.04 20.52 -48.84
C ALA A 91 -6.46 20.10 -47.42
N VAL A 92 -7.67 19.55 -47.27
CA VAL A 92 -8.13 19.00 -45.98
C VAL A 92 -7.26 17.82 -45.54
N GLY A 93 -6.96 16.89 -46.45
CA GLY A 93 -6.06 15.76 -46.17
C GLY A 93 -4.67 16.21 -45.73
N GLN A 94 -4.05 17.14 -46.47
CA GLN A 94 -2.74 17.71 -46.12
C GLN A 94 -2.74 18.41 -44.76
N LYS A 95 -3.82 19.12 -44.42
CA LYS A 95 -3.97 19.77 -43.11
C LYS A 95 -4.01 18.73 -41.98
N GLN A 96 -4.74 17.63 -42.16
CA GLN A 96 -4.80 16.55 -41.17
C GLN A 96 -3.42 15.90 -40.96
N GLU A 97 -2.69 15.62 -42.04
CA GLU A 97 -1.32 15.09 -41.96
C GLU A 97 -0.37 16.04 -41.23
N LEU A 98 -0.47 17.35 -41.51
CA LEU A 98 0.34 18.38 -40.86
C LEU A 98 0.04 18.49 -39.36
N ASP A 99 -1.24 18.38 -38.97
CA ASP A 99 -1.63 18.39 -37.56
C ASP A 99 -1.14 17.13 -36.83
N LEU A 100 -1.20 15.96 -37.47
CA LEU A 100 -0.63 14.71 -36.95
C LEU A 100 0.89 14.82 -36.78
N ALA A 101 1.60 15.32 -37.80
CA ALA A 101 3.05 15.51 -37.74
C ALA A 101 3.45 16.48 -36.62
N LYS A 102 2.71 17.59 -36.43
CA LYS A 102 2.93 18.52 -35.31
C LYS A 102 2.73 17.85 -33.95
N ALA A 103 1.70 17.02 -33.82
CA ALA A 103 1.45 16.27 -32.58
C ALA A 103 2.60 15.30 -32.27
N GLN A 104 3.09 14.56 -33.27
CA GLN A 104 4.24 13.67 -33.13
C GLN A 104 5.52 14.42 -32.75
N ILE A 105 5.81 15.56 -33.40
CA ILE A 105 6.96 16.40 -33.06
C ILE A 105 6.88 16.86 -31.60
N LYS A 106 5.70 17.28 -31.12
CA LYS A 106 5.52 17.70 -29.74
C LYS A 106 5.77 16.55 -28.76
N GLN A 107 5.28 15.35 -29.06
CA GLN A 107 5.54 14.15 -28.26
C GLN A 107 7.04 13.81 -28.23
N LEU A 108 7.69 13.75 -29.39
CA LEU A 108 9.13 13.48 -29.48
C LEU A 108 9.96 14.51 -28.71
N GLN A 109 9.58 15.79 -28.76
CA GLN A 109 10.23 16.84 -27.96
C GLN A 109 10.05 16.62 -26.45
N GLN A 110 8.89 16.12 -26.01
CA GLN A 110 8.68 15.74 -24.61
C GLN A 110 9.57 14.55 -24.22
N THR A 111 9.60 13.50 -25.03
CA THR A 111 10.46 12.32 -24.80
C THR A 111 11.94 12.71 -24.77
N ILE A 112 12.40 13.59 -25.65
CA ILE A 112 13.78 14.10 -25.63
C ILE A 112 14.05 14.88 -24.34
N LYS A 113 13.11 15.71 -23.88
CA LYS A 113 13.26 16.43 -22.59
C LYS A 113 13.35 15.47 -21.41
N GLU A 114 12.56 14.40 -21.42
CA GLU A 114 12.60 13.35 -20.39
C GLU A 114 13.92 12.59 -20.41
N LEU A 115 14.37 12.14 -21.59
CA LEU A 115 15.67 11.48 -21.75
C LEU A 115 16.84 12.38 -21.34
N LYS A 116 16.77 13.70 -21.61
CA LYS A 116 17.78 14.66 -21.14
C LYS A 116 17.78 14.86 -19.62
N LYS A 117 16.69 14.55 -18.90
CA LYS A 117 16.69 14.60 -17.42
C LYS A 117 17.64 13.56 -16.86
N ASP A 118 17.71 12.39 -17.47
CA ASP A 118 18.66 11.31 -17.18
C ASP A 118 19.94 11.46 -18.03
N ASN A 119 20.53 12.65 -17.97
CA ASN A 119 21.81 12.95 -18.62
C ASN A 119 22.90 11.96 -18.13
N PRO A 120 23.71 11.35 -19.04
CA PRO A 120 24.86 10.53 -18.69
C PRO A 120 25.75 11.09 -17.57
N GLU A 121 25.93 12.42 -17.50
CA GLU A 121 26.68 13.07 -16.43
C GLU A 121 26.04 12.92 -15.04
N LYS A 122 24.70 13.04 -14.94
CA LYS A 122 23.99 12.79 -13.69
C LYS A 122 24.05 11.32 -13.30
N MET A 123 24.02 10.42 -14.29
CA MET A 123 24.15 8.99 -14.06
C MET A 123 25.54 8.63 -13.53
N LYS A 124 26.61 9.18 -14.13
CA LYS A 124 27.99 9.05 -13.62
C LYS A 124 28.11 9.56 -12.18
N GLN A 125 27.56 10.73 -11.86
CA GLN A 125 27.56 11.26 -10.49
C GLN A 125 26.82 10.35 -9.51
N ARG A 126 25.68 9.77 -9.90
CA ARG A 126 24.95 8.80 -9.06
C ARG A 126 25.77 7.53 -8.83
N ILE A 127 26.41 7.00 -9.87
CA ILE A 127 27.30 5.83 -9.78
C ILE A 127 28.47 6.12 -8.85
N GLN A 128 29.11 7.29 -8.99
CA GLN A 128 30.21 7.69 -8.12
C GLN A 128 29.78 7.78 -6.65
N ARG A 129 28.65 8.44 -6.36
CA ARG A 129 28.10 8.51 -4.99
C ARG A 129 27.74 7.13 -4.43
N GLN A 130 27.23 6.22 -5.26
CA GLN A 130 26.97 4.84 -4.85
C GLN A 130 28.25 4.08 -4.56
N ALA A 131 29.30 4.25 -5.37
CA ALA A 131 30.60 3.64 -5.14
C ALA A 131 31.23 4.13 -3.84
N GLU A 132 31.19 5.44 -3.57
CA GLU A 132 31.66 6.04 -2.31
C GLU A 132 30.90 5.47 -1.10
N LYS A 133 29.57 5.42 -1.15
CA LYS A 133 28.74 4.80 -0.09
C LYS A 133 29.03 3.32 0.10
N ALA A 134 29.30 2.58 -0.97
CA ALA A 134 29.63 1.17 -0.89
C ALA A 134 30.97 0.95 -0.18
N VAL A 135 31.98 1.78 -0.47
CA VAL A 135 33.28 1.76 0.22
C VAL A 135 33.12 2.10 1.70
N GLU A 136 32.36 3.15 2.02
CA GLU A 136 32.11 3.56 3.41
C GLU A 136 31.39 2.46 4.21
N SER A 137 30.35 1.85 3.61
CA SER A 137 29.63 0.72 4.19
C SER A 137 30.55 -0.47 4.43
N LYS A 138 31.41 -0.82 3.46
CA LYS A 138 32.38 -1.91 3.59
C LYS A 138 33.37 -1.67 4.73
N ASN A 139 33.86 -0.43 4.89
CA ASN A 139 34.73 -0.06 5.99
C ASN A 139 34.02 -0.15 7.35
N LYS A 140 32.76 0.29 7.43
CA LYS A 140 31.93 0.16 8.63
C LYS A 140 31.70 -1.30 9.01
N ILE A 141 31.38 -2.15 8.04
CA ILE A 141 31.20 -3.60 8.25
C ILE A 141 32.50 -4.21 8.79
N ALA A 142 33.64 -3.94 8.16
CA ALA A 142 34.93 -4.47 8.61
C ALA A 142 35.29 -4.02 10.04
N ARG A 143 34.92 -2.80 10.44
CA ARG A 143 35.10 -2.32 11.82
C ARG A 143 34.21 -3.07 12.79
N LEU A 144 32.91 -3.19 12.48
CA LEU A 144 31.93 -3.89 13.31
C LEU A 144 32.27 -5.38 13.47
N GLU A 145 32.80 -6.03 12.42
CA GLU A 145 33.25 -7.41 12.51
C GLU A 145 34.44 -7.58 13.47
N LYS A 146 35.41 -6.64 13.45
CA LYS A 146 36.52 -6.65 14.41
C LYS A 146 36.03 -6.45 15.85
N GLU A 147 35.12 -5.49 16.06
CA GLU A 147 34.50 -5.25 17.37
C GLU A 147 33.72 -6.47 17.86
N ALA A 148 32.91 -7.09 17.01
CA ALA A 148 32.14 -8.29 17.35
C ALA A 148 33.04 -9.48 17.74
N LYS A 149 34.18 -9.66 17.04
CA LYS A 149 35.18 -10.67 17.43
C LYS A 149 35.78 -10.37 18.81
N LYS A 150 36.08 -9.11 19.10
CA LYS A 150 36.59 -8.70 20.41
C LYS A 150 35.57 -8.96 21.51
N TYR A 151 34.31 -8.53 21.32
CA TYR A 151 33.25 -8.76 22.31
C TYR A 151 32.98 -10.24 22.57
N ARG A 152 33.04 -11.11 21.54
CA ARG A 152 32.93 -12.56 21.75
C ARG A 152 34.06 -13.11 22.61
N LYS A 153 35.29 -12.64 22.41
CA LYS A 153 36.44 -13.04 23.22
C LYS A 153 36.28 -12.57 24.67
N ASP A 154 35.93 -11.31 24.86
CA ASP A 154 35.72 -10.72 26.18
C ASP A 154 34.59 -11.46 26.94
N LEU A 155 33.51 -11.84 26.25
CA LEU A 155 32.42 -12.63 26.83
C LEU A 155 32.87 -14.02 27.28
N GLN A 156 33.69 -14.70 26.47
CA GLN A 156 34.25 -16.01 26.84
C GLN A 156 35.18 -15.91 28.06
N GLU A 157 36.06 -14.91 28.08
CA GLU A 157 36.96 -14.66 29.21
C GLU A 157 36.17 -14.35 30.50
N LYS A 158 35.12 -13.52 30.41
CA LYS A 158 34.25 -13.21 31.55
C LYS A 158 33.42 -14.41 32.01
N GLY A 159 32.93 -15.22 31.08
CA GLY A 159 32.24 -16.48 31.39
C GLY A 159 33.13 -17.44 32.19
N ALA A 160 34.40 -17.59 31.79
CA ALA A 160 35.37 -18.40 32.51
C ALA A 160 35.67 -17.83 33.91
N GLN A 161 35.85 -16.52 34.04
CA GLN A 161 36.05 -15.85 35.33
C GLN A 161 34.86 -16.07 36.28
N LEU A 162 33.63 -15.93 35.78
CA LEU A 162 32.42 -16.18 36.57
C LEU A 162 32.33 -17.62 37.05
N GLN A 163 32.59 -18.59 36.17
CA GLN A 163 32.58 -20.01 36.54
C GLN A 163 33.64 -20.31 37.62
N GLY A 164 34.84 -19.74 37.51
CA GLY A 164 35.87 -19.85 38.55
C GLY A 164 35.43 -19.22 39.88
N ALA A 165 34.78 -18.06 39.86
CA ALA A 165 34.23 -17.43 41.05
C ALA A 165 33.14 -18.28 41.72
N PHE A 166 32.22 -18.87 40.94
CA PHE A 166 31.20 -19.77 41.47
C PHE A 166 31.79 -21.02 42.11
N ALA A 167 32.81 -21.62 41.50
CA ALA A 167 33.53 -22.75 42.08
C ALA A 167 34.14 -22.37 43.44
N ARG A 168 34.80 -21.20 43.52
CA ARG A 168 35.39 -20.71 44.76
C ARG A 168 34.36 -20.42 45.85
N ILE A 169 33.20 -19.84 45.49
CA ILE A 169 32.09 -19.62 46.44
C ILE A 169 31.60 -20.97 46.99
N SER A 170 31.48 -21.99 46.15
CA SER A 170 31.04 -23.33 46.58
C SER A 170 32.04 -23.98 47.54
N GLU A 171 33.34 -23.85 47.28
CA GLU A 171 34.40 -24.30 48.18
C GLU A 171 34.30 -23.60 49.53
N LEU A 172 34.23 -22.26 49.53
CA LEU A 172 34.14 -21.46 50.75
C LEU A 172 32.88 -21.77 51.57
N LYS A 173 31.75 -22.04 50.92
CA LYS A 173 30.52 -22.48 51.61
C LYS A 173 30.71 -23.84 52.29
N THR A 174 31.38 -24.77 51.63
CA THR A 174 31.69 -26.09 52.21
C THR A 174 32.65 -25.96 53.38
N GLU A 175 33.69 -25.12 53.26
CA GLU A 175 34.63 -24.83 54.33
C GLU A 175 33.94 -24.18 55.53
N LEU A 176 33.03 -23.22 55.31
CA LEU A 176 32.24 -22.59 56.36
C LEU A 176 31.41 -23.62 57.13
N LEU A 177 30.63 -24.44 56.41
CA LEU A 177 29.79 -25.49 57.01
C LEU A 177 30.61 -26.47 57.87
N HIS A 178 31.85 -26.76 57.48
CA HIS A 178 32.73 -27.65 58.23
C HIS A 178 33.36 -26.99 59.46
N ASN A 179 33.62 -25.68 59.40
CA ASN A 179 34.29 -24.94 60.48
C ASN A 179 33.33 -24.36 61.54
N THR A 180 32.05 -24.18 61.24
CA THR A 180 31.03 -23.80 62.25
C THR A 180 30.48 -25.01 62.98
N GLY A 181 31.28 -25.59 63.87
CA GLY A 181 30.77 -26.36 65.01
C GLY A 181 30.20 -25.39 66.06
N SER A 182 29.08 -24.74 65.76
CA SER A 182 28.53 -23.68 66.60
C SER A 182 27.81 -24.27 67.83
N GLY A 183 28.36 -24.02 69.02
CA GLY A 183 27.65 -24.24 70.27
C GLY A 183 26.44 -23.31 70.37
N LEU A 184 25.32 -23.83 70.87
CA LEU A 184 24.03 -23.13 70.85
C LEU A 184 23.67 -22.52 72.22
N TYR A 185 24.08 -23.18 73.31
CA TYR A 185 23.68 -22.79 74.66
C TYR A 185 24.79 -23.06 75.66
N HIS A 186 25.07 -22.09 76.53
CA HIS A 186 25.96 -22.24 77.69
C HIS A 186 25.33 -21.56 78.92
N ASN A 187 25.10 -22.32 79.99
CA ASN A 187 24.59 -21.82 81.26
C ASN A 187 25.20 -22.62 82.42
N GLY A 188 25.99 -21.94 83.26
CA GLY A 188 26.82 -22.54 84.31
C GLY A 188 27.57 -23.79 83.83
N ASP A 189 27.10 -24.92 84.34
CA ASP A 189 27.69 -26.22 84.15
C ASP A 189 27.17 -26.97 82.91
N HIS A 190 26.22 -26.39 82.17
CA HIS A 190 25.47 -27.04 81.10
C HIS A 190 25.77 -26.42 79.73
N ASN A 191 25.99 -27.28 78.73
CA ASN A 191 26.24 -26.89 77.34
C ASN A 191 25.31 -27.67 76.41
N LEU A 192 24.79 -27.00 75.38
CA LEU A 192 24.13 -27.66 74.24
C LEU A 192 24.84 -27.27 72.94
N ILE A 193 25.14 -28.29 72.14
CA ILE A 193 25.80 -28.15 70.84
C ILE A 193 24.91 -28.78 69.77
N ILE A 194 24.81 -28.16 68.60
CA ILE A 194 24.03 -28.72 67.49
C ILE A 194 24.72 -30.00 67.00
N TRP A 195 24.00 -31.12 66.97
CA TRP A 195 24.53 -32.34 66.41
C TRP A 195 24.46 -32.30 64.88
N PRO A 196 25.54 -32.63 64.15
CA PRO A 196 25.62 -32.41 62.71
C PRO A 196 24.74 -33.35 61.88
N GLN A 197 24.27 -34.46 62.45
CA GLN A 197 23.45 -35.47 61.78
C GLN A 197 22.07 -35.61 62.44
N GLU A 198 21.08 -36.06 61.68
CA GLU A 198 19.81 -36.49 62.27
C GLU A 198 20.01 -37.75 63.09
N THR A 199 19.35 -37.85 64.23
CA THR A 199 19.41 -39.04 65.08
C THR A 199 18.02 -39.62 65.28
N THR A 200 17.96 -40.94 65.46
CA THR A 200 16.73 -41.68 65.73
C THR A 200 16.76 -42.15 67.17
N MET A 201 15.71 -41.86 67.92
CA MET A 201 15.55 -42.23 69.33
C MET A 201 14.28 -43.04 69.53
N GLU A 202 14.27 -43.87 70.56
CA GLU A 202 13.15 -44.70 70.98
C GLU A 202 12.72 -44.23 72.38
N ASP A 203 11.42 -43.93 72.55
CA ASP A 203 10.86 -43.47 73.83
C ASP A 203 10.67 -44.63 74.82
N GLU A 204 10.35 -44.33 76.08
CA GLU A 204 10.05 -45.31 77.13
C GLU A 204 8.89 -46.26 76.77
N ASN A 205 8.02 -45.83 75.85
CA ASN A 205 6.89 -46.60 75.31
C ASN A 205 7.24 -47.46 74.07
N GLY A 206 8.49 -47.40 73.59
CA GLY A 206 8.95 -48.14 72.40
C GLY A 206 8.74 -47.43 71.05
N ASP A 207 8.23 -46.20 71.07
CA ASP A 207 7.97 -45.41 69.85
C ASP A 207 9.25 -44.77 69.32
N ARG A 208 9.50 -44.91 68.01
CA ARG A 208 10.69 -44.36 67.34
C ARG A 208 10.40 -43.04 66.66
N PHE A 209 11.26 -42.06 66.88
CA PHE A 209 11.22 -40.76 66.22
C PHE A 209 12.61 -40.32 65.78
N SER A 210 12.66 -39.63 64.64
CA SER A 210 13.89 -39.14 64.03
C SER A 210 13.83 -37.63 63.88
N GLY A 211 14.95 -36.95 64.10
CA GLY A 211 15.03 -35.50 63.95
C GLY A 211 16.42 -34.96 64.23
N ARG A 212 16.55 -33.63 64.15
CA ARG A 212 17.75 -32.93 64.60
C ARG A 212 17.87 -33.08 66.11
N SER A 213 19.10 -33.20 66.60
CA SER A 213 19.36 -33.42 68.02
C SER A 213 20.40 -32.44 68.54
N LEU A 214 20.32 -32.17 69.84
CA LEU A 214 21.31 -31.39 70.56
C LEU A 214 22.20 -32.33 71.37
N LEU A 215 23.52 -32.15 71.27
CA LEU A 215 24.45 -32.78 72.19
C LEU A 215 24.47 -31.97 73.49
N TYR A 216 24.00 -32.59 74.56
CA TYR A 216 24.12 -32.06 75.91
C TYR A 216 25.44 -32.49 76.55
N LEU A 217 26.18 -31.53 77.09
CA LEU A 217 27.44 -31.73 77.81
C LEU A 217 27.42 -30.97 79.13
N HIS A 218 27.67 -31.68 80.23
CA HIS A 218 27.82 -31.09 81.56
C HIS A 218 29.31 -30.95 81.94
N LYS A 219 29.66 -29.99 82.82
CA LYS A 219 31.05 -29.75 83.28
C LYS A 219 31.76 -30.99 83.81
N SER A 220 30.99 -31.96 84.33
CA SER A 220 31.52 -33.22 84.83
C SER A 220 31.99 -34.17 83.73
N GLY A 221 31.98 -33.76 82.46
CA GLY A 221 32.32 -34.58 81.29
C GLY A 221 31.24 -35.60 80.91
N ARG A 222 30.06 -35.56 81.54
CA ARG A 222 28.93 -36.42 81.20
C ARG A 222 28.06 -35.72 80.17
N GLY A 223 27.56 -36.47 79.19
CA GLY A 223 26.71 -35.94 78.15
C GLY A 223 25.81 -36.98 77.51
N GLY A 224 24.89 -36.52 76.68
CA GLY A 224 23.94 -37.35 75.95
C GLY A 224 23.26 -36.53 74.86
N LEU A 225 22.60 -37.21 73.93
CA LEU A 225 21.81 -36.54 72.90
C LEU A 225 20.41 -36.25 73.44
N ILE A 226 19.94 -35.03 73.20
CA ILE A 226 18.58 -34.57 73.46
C ILE A 226 17.88 -34.47 72.11
N ASN A 227 16.71 -35.10 72.00
CA ASN A 227 15.86 -35.01 70.83
C ASN A 227 14.41 -34.70 71.24
N TYR A 228 13.64 -34.13 70.32
CA TYR A 228 12.25 -33.75 70.56
C TYR A 228 11.33 -34.89 70.13
N ASN A 229 10.50 -35.37 71.04
CA ASN A 229 9.49 -36.36 70.75
C ASN A 229 8.18 -35.64 70.32
N PRO A 230 7.78 -35.74 69.05
CA PRO A 230 6.58 -35.07 68.55
C PRO A 230 5.28 -35.64 69.13
N MET A 231 5.31 -36.84 69.71
CA MET A 231 4.12 -37.50 70.27
C MET A 231 3.82 -37.07 71.71
N THR A 232 4.87 -36.73 72.48
CA THR A 232 4.74 -36.28 73.87
C THR A 232 4.96 -34.78 74.04
N GLU A 233 5.35 -34.09 72.96
CA GLU A 233 5.75 -32.68 72.93
C GLU A 233 6.87 -32.33 73.93
N GLN A 234 7.70 -33.32 74.27
CA GLN A 234 8.77 -33.18 75.26
C GLN A 234 10.12 -33.57 74.67
N VAL A 235 11.19 -32.99 75.23
CA VAL A 235 12.55 -33.41 74.91
C VAL A 235 12.97 -34.58 75.77
N ASN A 236 13.46 -35.62 75.09
CA ASN A 236 13.95 -36.83 75.70
C ASN A 236 15.47 -36.86 75.58
N LEU A 237 16.16 -37.15 76.68
CA LEU A 237 17.58 -37.44 76.70
C LEU A 237 17.78 -38.94 76.41
N CYS A 238 18.74 -39.31 75.57
CA CYS A 238 19.09 -40.72 75.37
C CYS A 238 19.37 -41.37 76.74
N ALA A 239 18.80 -42.56 76.96
CA ALA A 239 18.85 -43.26 78.24
C ALA A 239 20.26 -43.29 78.83
N ALA A 240 20.48 -42.48 79.86
CA ALA A 240 21.72 -42.49 80.62
C ALA A 240 21.70 -43.67 81.61
N PRO A 241 22.83 -44.38 81.82
CA PRO A 241 22.90 -45.46 82.80
C PRO A 241 22.46 -45.00 84.21
N LYS A 242 21.89 -45.91 85.01
CA LYS A 242 21.29 -45.63 86.34
C LYS A 242 22.22 -44.75 87.19
N GLY A 243 21.74 -43.56 87.57
CA GLY A 243 22.57 -42.45 88.10
C GLY A 243 22.84 -41.32 87.10
N GLY A 244 22.11 -41.31 85.98
CA GLY A 244 22.23 -40.37 84.87
C GLY A 244 22.01 -38.92 85.27
N LEU A 245 22.84 -38.05 84.70
CA LEU A 245 22.85 -36.62 84.95
C LEU A 245 21.65 -35.98 84.24
N ARG A 246 20.75 -35.33 84.99
CA ARG A 246 19.57 -34.65 84.44
C ARG A 246 19.94 -33.21 84.06
N PRO A 247 19.58 -32.73 82.85
CA PRO A 247 19.68 -31.31 82.53
C PRO A 247 18.88 -30.47 83.54
N SER A 248 19.29 -29.23 83.79
CA SER A 248 18.47 -28.29 84.56
C SER A 248 17.18 -27.96 83.80
N ASP A 249 16.17 -27.45 84.53
CA ASP A 249 14.88 -27.12 83.94
C ASP A 249 15.00 -26.05 82.84
N GLU A 250 15.88 -25.06 83.05
CA GLU A 250 16.18 -24.00 82.07
C GLU A 250 16.81 -24.55 80.77
N VAL A 251 17.78 -25.47 80.90
CA VAL A 251 18.43 -26.12 79.74
C VAL A 251 17.41 -26.92 78.96
N ARG A 252 16.52 -27.61 79.67
CA ARG A 252 15.47 -28.44 79.08
C ARG A 252 14.42 -27.60 78.37
N GLU A 253 13.98 -26.51 78.96
CA GLU A 253 13.04 -25.57 78.34
C GLU A 253 13.64 -24.96 77.05
N PHE A 254 14.88 -24.51 77.11
CA PHE A 254 15.58 -24.00 75.94
C PHE A 254 15.70 -25.07 74.84
N ALA A 255 16.12 -26.29 75.20
CA ALA A 255 16.23 -27.40 74.26
C ALA A 255 14.88 -27.74 73.62
N THR A 256 13.78 -27.72 74.38
CA THR A 256 12.42 -27.94 73.87
C THR A 256 12.03 -26.88 72.86
N ASN A 257 12.18 -25.60 73.20
CA ASN A 257 11.80 -24.49 72.32
C ASN A 257 12.61 -24.49 71.03
N TRP A 258 13.93 -24.72 71.13
CA TRP A 258 14.80 -24.76 69.96
C TRP A 258 14.51 -25.97 69.08
N LEU A 259 14.43 -27.18 69.66
CA LEU A 259 14.16 -28.40 68.89
C LEU A 259 12.76 -28.41 68.30
N PHE A 260 11.76 -27.82 68.97
CA PHE A 260 10.43 -27.62 68.40
C PHE A 260 10.49 -26.70 67.18
N LYS A 261 11.17 -25.54 67.29
CA LYS A 261 11.35 -24.62 66.16
C LYS A 261 12.01 -25.32 64.98
N VAL A 262 13.12 -26.02 65.21
CA VAL A 262 13.90 -26.66 64.14
C VAL A 262 13.18 -27.88 63.55
N ASN A 263 12.73 -28.82 64.38
CA ASN A 263 12.17 -30.09 63.88
C ASN A 263 10.71 -29.95 63.42
N VAL A 264 9.89 -29.17 64.14
CA VAL A 264 8.45 -29.07 63.85
C VAL A 264 8.15 -27.88 62.94
N THR A 265 8.71 -26.70 63.20
CA THR A 265 8.39 -25.49 62.42
C THR A 265 9.21 -25.39 61.13
N GLN A 266 10.49 -25.76 61.16
CA GLN A 266 11.42 -25.60 60.03
C GLN A 266 11.72 -26.91 59.28
N GLY A 267 11.09 -28.03 59.66
CA GLY A 267 11.23 -29.32 58.98
C GLY A 267 12.66 -29.90 59.02
N GLY A 268 13.43 -29.60 60.07
CA GLY A 268 14.80 -30.11 60.28
C GLY A 268 15.91 -29.22 59.71
N VAL A 269 15.58 -28.11 59.04
CA VAL A 269 16.56 -27.16 58.50
C VAL A 269 16.93 -26.12 59.55
N VAL A 270 18.21 -26.07 59.93
CA VAL A 270 18.75 -25.04 60.83
C VAL A 270 19.08 -23.78 60.01
N ASN A 271 18.45 -22.65 60.33
CA ASN A 271 18.75 -21.36 59.68
C ASN A 271 19.84 -20.59 60.43
N GLU A 272 20.40 -19.54 59.83
CA GLU A 272 21.44 -18.71 60.45
C GLU A 272 21.00 -18.11 61.80
N GLU A 273 19.74 -17.73 61.94
CA GLU A 273 19.17 -17.22 63.20
C GLU A 273 19.15 -18.26 64.32
N ASP A 274 19.05 -19.55 63.97
CA ASP A 274 19.01 -20.66 64.92
C ASP A 274 20.41 -21.05 65.41
N MET A 275 21.46 -20.53 64.76
CA MET A 275 22.87 -20.72 65.11
C MET A 275 23.42 -19.61 65.99
N ILE A 276 22.60 -18.64 66.42
CA ILE A 276 23.02 -17.56 67.32
C ILE A 276 23.28 -18.17 68.71
N PRO A 277 24.52 -18.15 69.23
CA PRO A 277 24.83 -18.73 70.52
C PRO A 277 24.16 -17.93 71.64
N VAL A 278 23.46 -18.62 72.54
CA VAL A 278 22.86 -18.02 73.74
C VAL A 278 23.74 -18.37 74.94
N ASN A 279 24.48 -17.37 75.44
CA ASN A 279 25.34 -17.52 76.62
C ASN A 279 24.71 -16.81 77.83
N TYR A 280 24.25 -17.58 78.81
CA TYR A 280 23.71 -17.05 80.07
C TYR A 280 24.80 -16.69 81.10
N ASN A 281 26.05 -17.13 80.87
CA ASN A 281 27.22 -16.78 81.68
C ASN A 281 28.05 -15.64 81.06
N GLY A 282 27.56 -14.99 80.00
CA GLY A 282 28.28 -13.90 79.37
C GLY A 282 28.29 -12.66 80.26
N CYS A 283 29.32 -12.48 81.11
CA CYS A 283 29.85 -11.13 81.26
C CYS A 283 30.17 -10.71 79.81
N ASN A 284 29.42 -9.75 79.26
CA ASN A 284 29.77 -9.14 77.99
C ASN A 284 31.23 -8.71 78.13
N TYR A 285 32.16 -9.30 77.38
CA TYR A 285 33.56 -8.84 77.32
C TYR A 285 33.70 -7.42 76.74
N ALA A 286 32.60 -6.67 76.63
CA ALA A 286 32.53 -5.26 76.25
C ALA A 286 32.26 -4.32 77.45
N GLU A 287 31.87 -4.83 78.62
CA GLU A 287 31.68 -4.00 79.83
C GLU A 287 32.45 -4.64 80.98
N THR A 288 33.58 -4.02 81.32
CA THR A 288 34.35 -4.28 82.52
C THR A 288 33.49 -3.97 83.75
N ASP A 289 33.00 -5.01 84.41
CA ASP A 289 32.91 -5.13 85.88
C ASP A 289 32.31 -6.50 86.23
N CYS A 290 33.18 -7.51 86.21
CA CYS A 290 33.14 -8.75 86.96
C CYS A 290 34.58 -8.89 87.53
#